data_AF-A0A7U3ZQC1-F1
#
_entry.id   AF-A0A7U3ZQC1-F1
#
_cell.length_a   1.000
_cell.length_b   1.000
_cell.length_c   1.000
_cell.angle_alpha   90.00
_cell.angle_beta   90.00
_cell.angle_gamma   90.00
#
_symmetry.space_group_name_H-M   'P 1'
#
loop_
_entity.id
_entity.type
_entity.pdbx_description
1 polymer ?
#
loop_
_entity_poly.entity_id
_entity_poly.type
_entity_poly.pdbx_seq_one_letter_code
_entity_poly.pdbx_strand_id
1 'polypeptide(L)'
;MTTKQHILSFLFILLTLTAVDIKIFAQVKVGSNPTTIGTASNLEIEAANGNKTIINKTTGQMTVQDGTQGAGKVFTSDAAGGASWVAPTAPAAANTFPFAAVLSNTRQQFATSASGNTQFELKSDGESFDPTNSYVPTTGRFTATTAGYYLFSGAAQFDNTAMAGTPGFTAVVMTLRKNFGLASVATLAQYAANPGGSTINSGSLSTIVYLNAGDYVSLTTGAQVNSGSIYQVISLSFYGYKFAN
;
A
#
# COMPACT_ATOMS: atom_id res chain seq x y z
N MET A 1 -35.57 44.80 61.69
CA MET A 1 -35.89 43.72 60.73
C MET A 1 -36.92 42.81 61.38
N THR A 2 -37.96 42.41 60.65
CA THR A 2 -38.98 41.49 61.18
C THR A 2 -38.49 40.04 61.04
N THR A 3 -39.02 39.12 61.85
CA THR A 3 -38.64 37.68 61.83
C THR A 3 -38.71 37.06 60.42
N LYS A 4 -39.60 37.57 59.55
CA LYS A 4 -39.71 37.17 58.14
C LYS A 4 -38.49 37.55 57.30
N GLN A 5 -37.86 38.71 57.54
CA GLN A 5 -36.61 39.11 56.84
C GLN A 5 -35.44 38.22 57.24
N HIS A 6 -35.34 37.82 58.52
CA HIS A 6 -34.29 36.89 58.96
C HIS A 6 -34.44 35.50 58.33
N ILE A 7 -35.67 34.99 58.22
CA ILE A 7 -35.94 33.70 57.58
C ILE A 7 -35.60 33.76 56.08
N LEU A 8 -35.96 34.85 55.39
CA LEU A 8 -35.68 35.00 53.95
C LEU A 8 -34.18 35.12 53.65
N SER A 9 -33.45 35.90 54.46
CA SER A 9 -31.99 36.01 54.34
C SER A 9 -31.29 34.68 54.63
N PHE A 10 -31.76 33.92 55.63
CA PHE A 10 -31.21 32.61 55.95
C PHE A 10 -31.47 31.59 54.82
N LEU A 11 -32.64 31.61 54.21
CA LEU A 11 -32.97 30.75 53.07
C LEU A 11 -32.11 31.06 51.83
N PHE A 12 -31.82 32.34 51.59
CA PHE A 12 -30.97 32.77 50.47
C PHE A 12 -29.51 32.35 50.67
N ILE A 13 -28.99 32.41 51.91
CA ILE A 13 -27.66 31.90 52.26
C ILE A 13 -27.61 30.37 52.14
N LEU A 14 -28.65 29.66 52.58
CA LEU A 14 -28.69 28.20 52.47
C LEU A 14 -28.78 27.72 51.01
N LEU A 15 -29.54 28.42 50.17
CA LEU A 15 -29.66 28.12 48.74
C LEU A 15 -28.35 28.42 47.98
N THR A 16 -27.60 29.44 48.39
CA THR A 16 -26.28 29.74 47.82
C THR A 16 -25.21 28.76 48.26
N LEU A 17 -25.30 28.19 49.48
CA LEU A 17 -24.38 27.14 49.94
C LEU A 17 -24.64 25.77 49.29
N THR A 18 -25.88 25.42 48.97
CA THR A 18 -26.20 24.12 48.34
C THR A 18 -26.05 24.09 46.82
N ALA A 19 -25.89 25.26 46.18
CA ALA A 19 -25.69 25.37 44.74
C ALA A 19 -24.21 25.23 44.30
N VAL A 20 -23.27 25.08 45.22
CA VAL A 20 -21.84 24.96 44.90
C VAL A 20 -21.41 23.49 44.93
N ASP A 21 -21.78 22.72 43.90
CA ASP A 21 -21.14 21.42 43.63
C ASP A 21 -19.75 21.68 43.03
N ILE A 22 -18.80 22.11 43.88
CA ILE A 22 -17.38 22.15 43.51
C ILE A 22 -16.84 20.73 43.62
N LYS A 23 -17.04 19.94 42.55
CA LYS A 23 -16.18 18.79 42.30
C LYS A 23 -14.77 19.31 42.02
N ILE A 24 -13.99 19.52 43.08
CA ILE A 24 -12.57 19.80 43.00
C ILE A 24 -11.90 18.47 42.64
N PHE A 25 -11.92 18.11 41.36
CA PHE A 25 -11.05 17.05 40.88
C PHE A 25 -9.61 17.53 41.06
N ALA A 26 -8.80 16.74 41.78
CA ALA A 26 -7.39 17.00 41.90
C ALA A 26 -6.77 17.07 40.51
N GLN A 27 -6.27 18.24 40.13
CA GLN A 27 -5.47 18.44 38.95
C GLN A 27 -4.02 18.27 39.34
N VAL A 28 -3.26 17.54 38.53
CA VAL A 28 -1.84 17.27 38.80
C VAL A 28 -0.99 17.90 37.71
N LYS A 29 -0.07 18.75 38.14
CA LYS A 29 0.93 19.38 37.29
C LYS A 29 2.32 18.99 37.78
N VAL A 30 3.15 18.52 36.86
CA VAL A 30 4.55 18.17 37.12
C VAL A 30 5.44 18.87 36.09
N GLY A 31 6.62 19.33 36.51
CA GLY A 31 7.64 19.85 35.62
C GLY A 31 7.87 21.36 35.73
N SER A 32 8.32 21.99 34.65
CA SER A 32 8.94 23.33 34.68
C SER A 32 8.02 24.50 35.05
N ASN A 33 6.70 24.30 35.01
CA ASN A 33 5.70 25.26 35.50
C ASN A 33 4.72 24.55 36.45
N PRO A 34 5.13 24.21 37.68
CA PRO A 34 4.34 23.36 38.56
C PRO A 34 3.13 24.10 39.17
N THR A 35 3.09 25.43 39.09
CA THR A 35 2.08 26.26 39.75
C THR A 35 0.81 26.45 38.95
N THR A 36 0.86 26.23 37.64
CA THR A 36 -0.27 26.46 36.74
C THR A 36 -0.46 25.27 35.81
N ILE A 37 -1.66 24.70 35.84
CA ILE A 37 -2.09 23.67 34.91
C ILE A 37 -2.99 24.28 33.82
N GLY A 38 -2.94 23.72 32.60
CA GLY A 38 -3.87 24.13 31.55
C GLY A 38 -5.34 23.99 31.97
N THR A 39 -6.16 24.98 31.62
CA THR A 39 -7.60 25.02 31.98
C THR A 39 -8.40 23.84 31.42
N ALA A 40 -7.88 23.14 30.42
CA ALA A 40 -8.46 21.94 29.82
C ALA A 40 -7.75 20.63 30.23
N SER A 41 -6.80 20.66 31.18
CA SER A 41 -6.01 19.49 31.58
C SER A 41 -6.45 18.94 32.96
N ASN A 42 -6.48 17.60 33.10
CA ASN A 42 -6.56 16.91 34.39
C ASN A 42 -5.16 16.54 34.91
N LEU A 43 -4.28 16.12 34.00
CA LEU A 43 -2.86 15.83 34.24
C LEU A 43 -2.05 16.58 33.19
N GLU A 44 -0.96 17.22 33.61
CA GLU A 44 0.02 17.81 32.70
C GLU A 44 1.44 17.60 33.23
N ILE A 45 2.32 17.05 32.39
CA ILE A 45 3.75 16.92 32.65
C ILE A 45 4.47 17.76 31.62
N GLU A 46 5.29 18.73 32.04
CA GLU A 46 5.96 19.68 31.14
C GLU A 46 7.47 19.70 31.34
N ALA A 47 8.21 19.49 30.25
CA ALA A 47 9.65 19.64 30.22
C ALA A 47 10.08 21.12 30.08
N ALA A 48 11.35 21.41 30.36
CA ALA A 48 11.90 22.77 30.25
C ALA A 48 11.85 23.36 28.83
N ASN A 49 11.79 22.51 27.80
CA ASN A 49 11.65 22.92 26.41
C ASN A 49 10.19 23.13 25.96
N GLY A 50 9.22 23.07 26.88
CA GLY A 50 7.80 23.25 26.59
C GLY A 50 7.11 22.01 26.03
N ASN A 51 7.79 20.86 25.93
CA ASN A 51 7.16 19.59 25.57
C ASN A 51 6.23 19.13 26.70
N LYS A 52 5.07 18.56 26.34
CA LYS A 52 4.00 18.23 27.29
C LYS A 52 3.42 16.84 27.06
N THR A 53 3.05 16.18 28.16
CA THR A 53 2.08 15.09 28.16
C THR A 53 0.84 15.54 28.92
N ILE A 54 -0.33 15.47 28.29
CA ILE A 54 -1.58 16.04 28.82
C ILE A 54 -2.68 14.98 28.77
N ILE A 55 -3.51 14.92 29.81
CA ILE A 55 -4.83 14.26 29.75
C ILE A 55 -5.90 15.35 29.76
N ASN A 56 -6.66 15.46 28.67
CA ASN A 56 -7.70 16.46 28.52
C ASN A 56 -8.91 16.14 29.41
N LYS A 57 -9.41 17.13 30.17
CA LYS A 57 -10.51 16.96 31.13
C LYS A 57 -11.88 16.75 30.49
N THR A 58 -12.07 17.27 29.28
CA THR A 58 -13.35 17.21 28.57
C THR A 58 -13.44 15.97 27.68
N THR A 59 -12.36 15.66 26.96
CA THR A 59 -12.36 14.58 25.97
C THR A 59 -11.73 13.28 26.47
N GLY A 60 -11.00 13.31 27.58
CA GLY A 60 -10.19 12.18 28.06
C GLY A 60 -8.99 11.85 27.18
N GLN A 61 -8.73 12.64 26.12
CA GLN A 61 -7.63 12.37 25.20
C GLN A 61 -6.28 12.57 25.87
N MET A 62 -5.36 11.65 25.58
CA MET A 62 -3.94 11.81 25.86
C MET A 62 -3.28 12.54 24.71
N THR A 63 -2.56 13.61 25.02
CA THR A 63 -1.74 14.37 24.07
C THR A 63 -0.29 14.24 24.47
N VAL A 64 0.57 13.85 23.53
CA VAL A 64 2.03 13.95 23.64
C VAL A 64 2.49 15.02 22.65
N GLN A 65 2.89 16.18 23.16
CA GLN A 65 3.35 17.31 22.37
C GLN A 65 4.86 17.44 22.59
N ASP A 66 5.63 17.08 21.59
CA ASP A 66 7.10 17.11 21.61
C ASP A 66 7.72 18.06 20.56
N GLY A 67 6.86 18.76 19.82
CA GLY A 67 7.22 19.62 18.69
C GLY A 67 7.15 18.92 17.33
N THR A 68 7.01 17.59 17.30
CA THR A 68 6.99 16.80 16.06
C THR A 68 5.59 16.30 15.68
N GLN A 69 4.60 16.42 16.56
CA GLN A 69 3.22 16.00 16.33
C GLN A 69 2.61 16.57 15.05
N GLY A 70 1.71 15.81 14.41
CA GLY A 70 1.02 16.24 13.19
C GLY A 70 -0.03 15.23 12.72
N ALA A 71 -0.99 15.69 11.92
CA ALA A 71 -2.00 14.81 11.34
C ALA A 71 -1.37 13.72 10.45
N GLY A 72 -1.83 12.48 10.60
CA GLY A 72 -1.31 11.33 9.83
C GLY A 72 0.07 10.82 10.26
N LYS A 73 0.67 11.37 11.31
CA LYS A 73 1.94 10.87 11.88
C LYS A 73 1.70 9.75 12.89
N VAL A 74 2.74 8.96 13.11
CA VAL A 74 2.78 7.87 14.09
C VAL A 74 3.83 8.15 15.18
N PHE A 75 3.46 7.91 16.43
CA PHE A 75 4.39 8.05 17.56
C PHE A 75 5.28 6.82 17.64
N THR A 76 6.57 6.99 17.34
CA THR A 76 7.52 5.88 17.17
C THR A 76 8.70 6.07 18.11
N SER A 77 9.17 4.98 18.72
CA SER A 77 10.36 4.99 19.59
C SER A 77 11.64 4.67 18.81
N ASP A 78 12.74 5.30 19.19
CA ASP A 78 14.10 5.02 18.70
C ASP A 78 14.84 4.00 19.59
N ALA A 79 16.08 3.66 19.21
CA ALA A 79 16.89 2.67 19.92
C ALA A 79 17.35 3.13 21.32
N ALA A 80 17.29 4.43 21.63
CA ALA A 80 17.61 4.98 22.94
C ALA A 80 16.36 5.10 23.83
N GLY A 81 15.17 4.69 23.33
CA GLY A 81 13.90 4.82 24.03
C GLY A 81 13.30 6.22 23.97
N GLY A 82 13.90 7.14 23.19
CA GLY A 82 13.25 8.38 22.79
C GLY A 82 12.06 8.07 21.89
N ALA A 83 11.08 8.96 21.81
CA ALA A 83 9.95 8.80 20.91
C ALA A 83 9.56 10.14 20.29
N SER A 84 9.15 10.08 19.02
CA SER A 84 8.68 11.25 18.29
C SER A 84 7.60 10.89 17.27
N TRP A 85 6.84 11.89 16.85
CA TRP A 85 5.87 11.76 15.78
C TRP A 85 6.55 11.89 14.43
N VAL A 86 6.57 10.78 13.71
CA VAL A 86 7.18 10.68 12.38
C VAL A 86 6.13 10.39 11.33
N ALA A 87 6.39 10.80 10.09
CA ALA A 87 5.58 10.32 8.98
C ALA A 87 5.74 8.79 8.87
N PRO A 88 4.66 8.03 8.59
CA PRO A 88 4.79 6.61 8.31
C PRO A 88 5.76 6.43 7.15
N THR A 89 6.80 5.63 7.35
CA THR A 89 7.73 5.26 6.27
C THR A 89 7.27 3.94 5.68
N ALA A 90 7.07 3.89 4.37
CA ALA A 90 6.95 2.61 3.67
C ALA A 90 8.26 1.82 3.91
N PRO A 91 8.22 0.47 3.98
CA PRO A 91 9.43 -0.33 4.06
C PRO A 91 10.39 0.11 2.96
N ALA A 92 11.67 0.31 3.31
CA ALA A 92 12.66 0.81 2.36
C ALA A 92 12.63 -0.02 1.08
N ALA A 93 12.59 0.65 -0.08
CA ALA A 93 12.51 -0.01 -1.38
C ALA A 93 13.65 -1.02 -1.60
N ALA A 94 14.80 -0.80 -0.97
CA ALA A 94 15.94 -1.72 -0.93
C ALA A 94 15.64 -3.09 -0.28
N ASN A 95 14.51 -3.24 0.42
CA ASN A 95 14.10 -4.49 1.05
C ASN A 95 12.83 -5.09 0.41
N THR A 96 12.06 -4.28 -0.32
CA THR A 96 10.79 -4.68 -0.95
C THR A 96 10.87 -4.78 -2.46
N PHE A 97 11.93 -4.28 -3.12
CA PHE A 97 12.14 -4.35 -4.57
C PHE A 97 10.87 -4.13 -5.41
N PRO A 98 10.09 -3.08 -5.13
CA PRO A 98 8.84 -2.87 -5.83
C PRO A 98 9.12 -2.38 -7.25
N PHE A 99 8.34 -2.87 -8.22
CA PHE A 99 8.34 -2.33 -9.57
C PHE A 99 6.91 -2.28 -10.12
N ALA A 100 6.68 -1.37 -11.06
CA ALA A 100 5.47 -1.27 -11.85
C ALA A 100 5.81 -0.81 -13.27
N ALA A 101 5.54 -1.65 -14.26
CA ALA A 101 5.65 -1.32 -15.67
C ALA A 101 4.66 -0.20 -16.06
N VAL A 102 5.01 0.62 -17.06
CA VAL A 102 4.04 1.51 -17.71
C VAL A 102 3.04 0.67 -18.50
N LEU A 103 1.77 1.09 -18.49
CA LEU A 103 0.75 0.51 -19.35
C LEU A 103 1.19 0.62 -20.82
N SER A 104 1.50 -0.50 -21.46
CA SER A 104 1.92 -0.49 -22.87
C SER A 104 0.71 -0.34 -23.79
N ASN A 105 0.68 0.73 -24.59
CA ASN A 105 -0.28 0.88 -25.69
C ASN A 105 0.31 0.43 -27.03
N THR A 106 1.58 0.02 -27.02
CA THR A 106 2.27 -0.51 -28.19
C THR A 106 1.77 -1.93 -28.47
N ARG A 107 1.24 -2.15 -29.69
CA ARG A 107 0.81 -3.48 -30.13
C ARG A 107 2.03 -4.36 -30.37
N GLN A 108 2.17 -5.39 -29.56
CA GLN A 108 3.19 -6.43 -29.76
C GLN A 108 2.62 -7.55 -30.62
N GLN A 109 3.42 -8.01 -31.57
CA GLN A 109 3.05 -9.06 -32.52
C GLN A 109 3.89 -10.31 -32.27
N PHE A 110 3.23 -11.47 -32.25
CA PHE A 110 3.87 -12.74 -31.97
C PHE A 110 3.38 -13.83 -32.91
N ALA A 111 4.21 -14.83 -33.17
CA ALA A 111 3.82 -15.99 -33.96
C ALA A 111 2.80 -16.84 -33.19
N THR A 112 1.77 -17.33 -33.88
CA THR A 112 0.76 -18.20 -33.28
C THR A 112 1.31 -19.60 -33.01
N SER A 113 0.68 -20.34 -32.11
CA SER A 113 1.03 -21.72 -31.83
C SER A 113 -0.21 -22.56 -31.54
N ALA A 114 -0.10 -23.87 -31.80
CA ALA A 114 -1.16 -24.80 -31.44
C ALA A 114 -1.43 -24.71 -29.93
N SER A 115 -2.69 -24.46 -29.57
CA SER A 115 -3.17 -24.29 -28.20
C SER A 115 -2.42 -23.23 -27.36
N GLY A 116 -1.69 -22.30 -27.98
CA GLY A 116 -0.88 -21.31 -27.27
C GLY A 116 0.37 -21.87 -26.57
N ASN A 117 0.88 -23.03 -27.02
CA ASN A 117 2.01 -23.72 -26.40
C ASN A 117 3.35 -22.95 -26.54
N THR A 118 3.57 -22.25 -27.65
CA THR A 118 4.73 -21.37 -27.80
C THR A 118 4.43 -20.05 -27.14
N GLN A 119 5.28 -19.67 -26.19
CA GLN A 119 5.10 -18.45 -25.40
C GLN A 119 6.22 -17.44 -25.67
N PHE A 120 5.88 -16.16 -25.55
CA PHE A 120 6.79 -15.04 -25.74
C PHE A 120 6.71 -14.09 -24.55
N GLU A 121 7.86 -13.55 -24.13
CA GLU A 121 7.91 -12.52 -23.08
C GLU A 121 7.26 -11.23 -23.59
N LEU A 122 6.33 -10.70 -22.79
CA LEU A 122 5.76 -9.39 -23.03
C LEU A 122 6.71 -8.31 -22.54
N LYS A 123 6.95 -7.33 -23.39
CA LYS A 123 7.76 -6.14 -23.08
C LYS A 123 6.84 -5.01 -22.64
N SER A 124 7.36 -4.07 -21.84
CA SER A 124 6.65 -2.84 -21.51
C SER A 124 7.32 -1.64 -22.17
N ASP A 125 6.55 -0.56 -22.34
CA ASP A 125 7.03 0.68 -22.98
C ASP A 125 7.94 1.49 -22.03
N GLY A 126 8.00 1.10 -20.75
CA GLY A 126 8.80 1.73 -19.71
C GLY A 126 8.39 1.28 -18.31
N GLU A 127 8.74 2.10 -17.32
CA GLU A 127 8.48 1.90 -15.89
C GLU A 127 7.81 3.14 -15.30
N SER A 128 6.75 2.95 -14.53
CA SER A 128 6.15 4.04 -13.74
C SER A 128 6.81 4.14 -12.37
N PHE A 129 7.39 3.04 -11.90
CA PHE A 129 8.07 2.94 -10.62
C PHE A 129 9.04 1.75 -10.64
N ASP A 130 10.33 1.99 -10.40
CA ASP A 130 11.32 0.96 -10.07
C ASP A 130 12.56 1.61 -9.41
N PRO A 131 12.49 1.94 -8.12
CA PRO A 131 13.60 2.59 -7.40
C PRO A 131 14.87 1.72 -7.31
N THR A 132 14.78 0.43 -7.64
CA THR A 132 15.88 -0.53 -7.51
C THR A 132 16.45 -0.97 -8.85
N ASN A 133 15.85 -0.55 -9.96
CA ASN A 133 16.17 -1.00 -11.31
C ASN A 133 16.23 -2.55 -11.40
N SER A 134 15.26 -3.21 -10.74
CA SER A 134 15.14 -4.68 -10.71
C SER A 134 14.34 -5.21 -11.90
N TYR A 135 13.52 -4.38 -12.54
CA TYR A 135 12.79 -4.69 -13.76
C TYR A 135 13.50 -4.08 -14.97
N VAL A 136 13.35 -4.71 -16.14
CA VAL A 136 13.95 -4.25 -17.40
C VAL A 136 12.88 -4.29 -18.50
N PRO A 137 12.35 -3.13 -18.94
CA PRO A 137 11.22 -3.05 -19.86
C PRO A 137 11.47 -3.71 -21.22
N THR A 138 12.71 -3.59 -21.72
CA THR A 138 13.12 -4.12 -23.04
C THR A 138 13.12 -5.65 -23.09
N THR A 139 13.28 -6.31 -21.94
CA THR A 139 13.20 -7.76 -21.81
C THR A 139 11.90 -8.24 -21.14
N GLY A 140 11.18 -7.36 -20.45
CA GLY A 140 9.97 -7.73 -19.70
C GLY A 140 10.23 -8.55 -18.44
N ARG A 141 11.43 -8.43 -17.86
CA ARG A 141 11.92 -9.30 -16.78
C ARG A 141 12.14 -8.50 -15.50
N PHE A 142 11.60 -8.98 -14.40
CA PHE A 142 12.01 -8.61 -13.05
C PHE A 142 13.07 -9.60 -12.56
N THR A 143 14.17 -9.13 -11.98
CA THR A 143 15.23 -9.97 -11.39
C THR A 143 15.26 -9.79 -9.87
N ALA A 144 15.11 -10.88 -9.12
CA ALA A 144 15.23 -10.86 -7.68
C ALA A 144 16.69 -10.62 -7.27
N THR A 145 16.97 -9.51 -6.59
CA THR A 145 18.31 -9.18 -6.08
C THR A 145 18.65 -9.92 -4.78
N THR A 146 17.63 -10.32 -4.01
CA THR A 146 17.77 -11.07 -2.77
C THR A 146 16.78 -12.24 -2.76
N ALA A 147 17.05 -13.27 -1.96
CA ALA A 147 16.09 -14.35 -1.80
C ALA A 147 14.89 -13.90 -0.94
N GLY A 148 13.69 -14.44 -1.20
CA GLY A 148 12.50 -14.20 -0.39
C GLY A 148 11.19 -14.47 -1.12
N TYR A 149 10.08 -14.10 -0.48
CA TYR A 149 8.74 -14.21 -1.05
C TYR A 149 8.31 -12.91 -1.74
N TYR A 150 7.89 -13.07 -2.99
CA TYR A 150 7.47 -12.00 -3.88
C TYR A 150 6.02 -12.19 -4.29
N LEU A 151 5.28 -11.09 -4.38
CA LEU A 151 3.98 -11.02 -5.05
C LEU A 151 4.20 -10.47 -6.45
N PHE A 152 3.60 -11.13 -7.44
CA PHE A 152 3.52 -10.62 -8.81
C PHE A 152 2.08 -10.59 -9.28
N SER A 153 1.75 -9.61 -10.10
CA SER A 153 0.46 -9.48 -10.76
C SER A 153 0.64 -8.94 -12.17
N GLY A 154 -0.04 -9.56 -13.12
CA GLY A 154 0.03 -9.18 -14.53
C GLY A 154 -1.34 -9.26 -15.20
N ALA A 155 -1.59 -8.37 -16.15
CA ALA A 155 -2.75 -8.41 -17.02
C ALA A 155 -2.36 -8.01 -18.45
N ALA A 156 -3.05 -8.62 -19.42
CA ALA A 156 -2.86 -8.31 -20.83
C ALA A 156 -4.18 -8.40 -21.60
N GLN A 157 -4.31 -7.62 -22.68
CA GLN A 157 -5.39 -7.75 -23.65
C GLN A 157 -4.85 -8.31 -24.97
N PHE A 158 -5.35 -9.46 -25.38
CA PHE A 158 -5.22 -10.01 -26.72
C PHE A 158 -6.21 -9.29 -27.64
N ASP A 159 -5.74 -8.76 -28.77
CA ASP A 159 -6.56 -7.94 -29.66
C ASP A 159 -6.07 -8.01 -31.11
N ASN A 160 -6.77 -8.81 -31.93
CA ASN A 160 -6.52 -8.97 -33.36
C ASN A 160 -7.38 -8.04 -34.23
N THR A 161 -8.06 -7.03 -33.68
CA THR A 161 -8.91 -6.13 -34.49
C THR A 161 -8.12 -5.32 -35.53
N ALA A 162 -6.83 -5.05 -35.26
CA ALA A 162 -5.92 -4.37 -36.19
C ALA A 162 -5.13 -5.33 -37.09
N MET A 163 -5.37 -6.64 -37.00
CA MET A 163 -4.71 -7.65 -37.86
C MET A 163 -5.45 -7.81 -39.19
N ALA A 164 -4.70 -7.99 -40.28
CA ALA A 164 -5.28 -8.27 -41.59
C ALA A 164 -6.10 -9.58 -41.54
N GLY A 165 -7.33 -9.53 -42.06
CA GLY A 165 -8.28 -10.65 -41.98
C GLY A 165 -8.92 -10.85 -40.60
N THR A 166 -8.62 -9.99 -39.62
CA THR A 166 -9.20 -9.96 -38.27
C THR A 166 -9.37 -11.36 -37.64
N PRO A 167 -8.27 -12.15 -37.55
CA PRO A 167 -8.36 -13.53 -37.10
C PRO A 167 -8.85 -13.62 -35.65
N GLY A 168 -9.82 -14.49 -35.43
CA GLY A 168 -10.38 -14.77 -34.12
C GLY A 168 -9.49 -15.71 -33.30
N PHE A 169 -9.48 -15.56 -31.99
CA PHE A 169 -8.75 -16.43 -31.07
C PHE A 169 -9.51 -17.74 -30.82
N THR A 170 -8.81 -18.86 -30.99
CA THR A 170 -9.31 -20.20 -30.62
C THR A 170 -8.79 -20.62 -29.25
N ALA A 171 -7.58 -20.19 -28.88
CA ALA A 171 -7.00 -20.34 -27.55
C ALA A 171 -6.09 -19.14 -27.24
N VAL A 172 -6.08 -18.68 -25.99
CA VAL A 172 -5.12 -17.71 -25.47
C VAL A 172 -4.58 -18.21 -24.14
N VAL A 173 -3.29 -17.98 -23.92
CA VAL A 173 -2.59 -18.36 -22.70
C VAL A 173 -1.72 -17.19 -22.27
N MET A 174 -1.78 -16.85 -20.98
CA MET A 174 -0.86 -15.93 -20.34
C MET A 174 -0.26 -16.62 -19.12
N THR A 175 1.04 -16.52 -18.90
CA THR A 175 1.68 -17.12 -17.73
C THR A 175 2.73 -16.23 -17.08
N LEU A 176 2.83 -16.29 -15.76
CA LEU A 176 4.03 -15.84 -15.05
C LEU A 176 5.03 -16.98 -15.08
N ARG A 177 6.22 -16.70 -15.63
CA ARG A 177 7.30 -17.67 -15.76
C ARG A 177 8.48 -17.24 -14.93
N LYS A 178 8.99 -18.16 -14.12
CA LYS A 178 10.32 -18.04 -13.54
C LYS A 178 11.35 -18.53 -14.56
N ASN A 179 12.43 -17.76 -14.74
CA ASN A 179 13.60 -18.15 -15.53
C ASN A 179 13.24 -18.58 -16.98
N PHE A 180 12.33 -17.84 -17.63
CA PHE A 180 11.86 -18.16 -18.98
C PHE A 180 13.02 -18.23 -19.99
N GLY A 181 13.07 -19.30 -20.77
CA GLY A 181 14.15 -19.57 -21.73
C GLY A 181 15.37 -20.29 -21.15
N LEU A 182 15.39 -20.57 -19.84
CA LEU A 182 16.40 -21.41 -19.20
C LEU A 182 15.87 -22.84 -18.98
N ALA A 183 16.79 -23.79 -18.78
CA ALA A 183 16.43 -25.17 -18.45
C ALA A 183 15.64 -25.29 -17.13
N SER A 184 15.83 -24.35 -16.20
CA SER A 184 15.14 -24.26 -14.92
C SER A 184 13.82 -23.47 -14.98
N VAL A 185 13.20 -23.35 -16.15
CA VAL A 185 11.96 -22.60 -16.32
C VAL A 185 10.83 -23.23 -15.50
N ALA A 186 10.02 -22.40 -14.84
CA ALA A 186 8.83 -22.85 -14.11
C ALA A 186 7.62 -21.95 -14.39
N THR A 187 6.43 -22.54 -14.50
CA THR A 187 5.17 -21.79 -14.51
C THR A 187 4.75 -21.49 -13.09
N LEU A 188 4.56 -20.22 -12.76
CA LEU A 188 4.15 -19.75 -11.43
C LEU A 188 2.65 -19.51 -11.33
N ALA A 189 2.05 -19.04 -12.42
CA ALA A 189 0.60 -18.88 -12.57
C ALA A 189 0.24 -18.90 -14.05
N GLN A 190 -1.00 -19.28 -14.36
CA GLN A 190 -1.51 -19.37 -15.71
C GLN A 190 -2.94 -18.86 -15.79
N TYR A 191 -3.20 -18.07 -16.82
CA TYR A 191 -4.52 -17.80 -17.38
C TYR A 191 -4.62 -18.52 -18.72
N ALA A 192 -5.71 -19.24 -18.95
CA ALA A 192 -6.00 -19.88 -20.23
C ALA A 192 -7.48 -19.72 -20.55
N ALA A 193 -7.79 -19.38 -21.80
CA ALA A 193 -9.16 -19.24 -22.28
C ALA A 193 -9.29 -19.71 -23.72
N ASN A 194 -10.50 -20.15 -24.07
CA ASN A 194 -10.90 -20.51 -25.44
C ASN A 194 -11.96 -19.52 -25.92
N PRO A 195 -11.58 -18.38 -26.54
CA PRO A 195 -12.50 -17.26 -26.78
C PRO A 195 -13.55 -17.52 -27.89
N GLY A 196 -13.60 -18.72 -28.47
CA GLY A 196 -14.63 -19.10 -29.44
C GLY A 196 -14.61 -18.32 -30.75
N GLY A 197 -13.45 -17.78 -31.14
CA GLY A 197 -13.31 -16.95 -32.34
C GLY A 197 -13.47 -15.44 -32.10
N SER A 198 -13.60 -14.99 -30.84
CA SER A 198 -13.52 -13.56 -30.52
C SER A 198 -12.19 -12.97 -30.97
N THR A 199 -12.19 -11.75 -31.49
CA THR A 199 -10.98 -11.00 -31.85
C THR A 199 -10.34 -10.27 -30.68
N ILE A 200 -11.01 -10.23 -29.52
CA ILE A 200 -10.53 -9.62 -28.28
C ILE A 200 -10.71 -10.60 -27.13
N ASN A 201 -9.70 -10.70 -26.27
CA ASN A 201 -9.77 -11.39 -24.99
C ASN A 201 -8.82 -10.72 -23.99
N SER A 202 -9.20 -10.63 -22.71
CA SER A 202 -8.33 -10.08 -21.68
C SER A 202 -8.22 -11.06 -20.52
N GLY A 203 -7.04 -11.14 -19.93
CA GLY A 203 -6.76 -11.96 -18.77
C GLY A 203 -5.94 -11.21 -17.74
N SER A 204 -6.06 -11.64 -16.49
CA SER A 204 -5.17 -11.27 -15.40
C SER A 204 -4.79 -12.49 -14.59
N LEU A 205 -3.66 -12.43 -13.92
CA LEU A 205 -3.19 -13.45 -13.00
C LEU A 205 -2.29 -12.82 -11.94
N SER A 206 -2.21 -13.47 -10.79
CA SER A 206 -1.30 -13.09 -9.71
C SER A 206 -0.77 -14.34 -9.02
N THR A 207 0.38 -14.21 -8.39
CA THR A 207 0.99 -15.30 -7.62
C THR A 207 1.87 -14.77 -6.51
N ILE A 208 2.08 -15.62 -5.50
CA ILE A 208 3.11 -15.47 -4.49
C ILE A 208 4.14 -16.57 -4.75
N VAL A 209 5.41 -16.20 -4.83
CA VAL A 209 6.49 -17.13 -5.17
C VAL A 209 7.73 -16.84 -4.33
N TYR A 210 8.42 -17.90 -3.92
CA TYR A 210 9.77 -17.80 -3.39
C TYR A 210 10.79 -17.74 -4.53
N LEU A 211 11.64 -16.73 -4.54
CA LEU A 211 12.73 -16.56 -5.50
C LEU A 211 14.07 -16.57 -4.78
N ASN A 212 15.09 -17.15 -5.42
CA ASN A 212 16.48 -16.94 -5.02
C ASN A 212 17.01 -15.64 -5.64
N ALA A 213 18.11 -15.11 -5.08
CA ALA A 213 18.85 -14.04 -5.76
C ALA A 213 19.29 -14.50 -7.16
N GLY A 214 19.02 -13.68 -8.17
CA GLY A 214 19.29 -13.96 -9.58
C GLY A 214 18.16 -14.67 -10.34
N ASP A 215 17.15 -15.23 -9.66
CA ASP A 215 15.94 -15.70 -10.35
C ASP A 215 15.21 -14.50 -10.97
N TYR A 216 14.65 -14.68 -12.17
CA TYR A 216 13.82 -13.66 -12.81
C TYR A 216 12.41 -14.15 -13.11
N VAL A 217 11.46 -13.22 -13.13
CA VAL A 217 10.06 -13.45 -13.46
C VAL A 217 9.66 -12.56 -14.61
N SER A 218 8.98 -13.14 -15.61
CA SER A 218 8.39 -12.42 -16.73
C SER A 218 6.96 -12.86 -16.99
N LEU A 219 6.16 -11.94 -17.54
CA LEU A 219 4.85 -12.26 -18.07
C LEU A 219 5.02 -12.73 -19.52
N THR A 220 4.41 -13.86 -19.85
CA THR A 220 4.50 -14.45 -21.19
C THR A 220 3.12 -14.69 -21.77
N THR A 221 3.01 -14.70 -23.10
CA THR A 221 1.76 -15.02 -23.80
C THR A 221 1.98 -16.04 -24.91
N GLY A 222 0.95 -16.81 -25.20
CA GLY A 222 0.82 -17.63 -26.40
C GLY A 222 -0.63 -17.62 -26.87
N ALA A 223 -0.86 -17.76 -28.17
CA ALA A 223 -2.22 -17.84 -28.70
C ALA A 223 -2.31 -18.72 -29.95
N GLN A 224 -3.50 -19.30 -30.12
CA GLN A 224 -3.96 -19.93 -31.35
C GLN A 224 -5.08 -19.08 -31.96
N VAL A 225 -5.03 -18.91 -33.27
CA VAL A 225 -6.03 -18.16 -34.05
C VAL A 225 -6.68 -19.06 -35.07
N ASN A 226 -7.87 -18.69 -35.56
CA ASN A 226 -8.61 -19.46 -36.57
C ASN A 226 -8.05 -19.30 -38.00
N SER A 227 -7.28 -18.25 -38.27
CA SER A 227 -6.59 -18.00 -39.54
C SER A 227 -5.34 -17.14 -39.34
N GLY A 228 -4.37 -17.25 -40.25
CA GLY A 228 -3.11 -16.52 -40.15
C GLY A 228 -2.10 -17.12 -39.15
N SER A 229 -0.94 -16.48 -39.05
CA SER A 229 0.22 -16.96 -38.27
C SER A 229 0.70 -15.99 -37.19
N ILE A 230 0.01 -14.87 -37.00
CA ILE A 230 0.39 -13.81 -36.06
C ILE A 230 -0.81 -13.47 -35.19
N TYR A 231 -0.55 -13.20 -33.91
CA TYR A 231 -1.50 -12.57 -33.01
C TYR A 231 -0.93 -11.31 -32.38
N GLN A 232 -1.82 -10.47 -31.85
CA GLN A 232 -1.48 -9.22 -31.20
C GLN A 232 -1.86 -9.21 -29.72
N VAL A 233 -1.01 -8.57 -28.93
CA VAL A 233 -1.28 -8.20 -27.54
C VAL A 233 -1.11 -6.68 -27.41
N ILE A 234 -2.05 -6.04 -26.74
CA ILE A 234 -2.08 -4.62 -26.41
C ILE A 234 -2.42 -4.48 -24.93
N SER A 235 -2.02 -3.39 -24.29
CA SER A 235 -2.36 -3.11 -22.88
C SER A 235 -1.77 -4.14 -21.92
N LEU A 236 -0.56 -3.88 -21.45
CA LEU A 236 0.13 -4.68 -20.43
C LEU A 236 0.20 -3.93 -19.11
N SER A 237 -0.28 -4.54 -18.03
CA SER A 237 0.14 -4.16 -16.67
C SER A 237 0.96 -5.28 -16.06
N PHE A 238 2.08 -4.94 -15.42
CA PHE A 238 2.91 -5.89 -14.70
C PHE A 238 3.58 -5.18 -13.52
N TYR A 239 3.38 -5.71 -12.32
CA TYR A 239 3.96 -5.18 -11.10
C TYR A 239 4.26 -6.29 -10.11
N GLY A 240 5.14 -6.00 -9.17
CA GLY A 240 5.46 -6.93 -8.10
C GLY A 240 6.35 -6.30 -7.04
N TYR A 241 6.47 -6.99 -5.91
CA TYR A 241 7.32 -6.59 -4.79
C TYR A 241 7.59 -7.78 -3.87
N LYS A 242 8.73 -7.75 -3.17
CA LYS A 242 9.07 -8.62 -2.05
C LYS A 242 8.31 -8.19 -0.80
N PHE A 243 7.71 -9.14 -0.10
CA PHE A 243 6.96 -8.88 1.13
C PHE A 243 7.43 -9.71 2.34
N ALA A 244 8.25 -10.74 2.13
CA ALA A 244 8.86 -11.52 3.21
C ALA A 244 10.21 -12.14 2.78
N ASN A 245 11.00 -12.56 3.77
CA ASN A 245 12.24 -13.35 3.58
C ASN A 245 11.95 -14.84 3.61
#